data_AF-A0A0K8UA95-F1
#
_entry.id   AF-A0A0K8UA95-F1
#
_cell.length_a   1.000
_cell.length_b   1.000
_cell.length_c   1.000
_cell.angle_alpha   90.00
_cell.angle_beta   90.00
_cell.angle_gamma   90.00
#
_symmetry.space_group_name_H-M   'P 1'
#
loop_
_entity.id
_entity.type
_entity.pdbx_description
1 polymer ?
#
loop_
_entity_poly.entity_id
_entity_poly.type
_entity_poly.pdbx_seq_one_letter_code
_entity_poly.pdbx_strand_id
1 'polypeptide(L)'
;YLLVHTNRCSRMDNAKSMSLLTATEYDKDELVPPQWLNNGFFKRVLQPQNSGEICQITNMEIQPATKKGEHYASAMFRVEVTFTLSANCEATQCQQTKSFIVKALPELAGEKQRLLENSRLFETEIGIYNDVLPKLVEKLRLAGECIRFGADCLYHTLVPKKVLVFDDLRQLDYEIVRNRALTLSEIKAGYHKLAKWHAASYKLAIEQPNSFETYADSFMTLPYVVNSTFISGGIKNFIDMLDTVSSLSMYKHYFQTLQSDWTTKCRATYTEYFSNRQPQTWYGICHGDLLANNLMFRHDSLTGVLEDVLLVDYQLAYMGPLVNDLIYSYFMLYTPEQRASNHDELFEYYFRHFVQTLELLGCQTEVLTFESFQQQLKSQKGLALFLLVSFLPIRYALRAGLIDRDHLMATDEERRDLYYDKNYITELHTILPMYLKLGYLE
;
A
#
# COMPACT_ATOMS: atom_id res chain seq x y z
N TYR A 1 -37.02 40.58 -40.15
CA TYR A 1 -36.46 39.41 -40.85
C TYR A 1 -35.01 39.25 -40.40
N LEU A 2 -34.73 38.17 -39.64
CA LEU A 2 -33.42 37.48 -39.46
C LEU A 2 -32.30 38.30 -38.74
N LEU A 3 -31.44 37.81 -37.84
CA LEU A 3 -31.09 36.49 -37.28
C LEU A 3 -30.29 36.79 -35.98
N VAL A 4 -30.76 36.42 -34.79
CA VAL A 4 -30.25 35.31 -33.95
C VAL A 4 -29.15 34.46 -34.60
N HIS A 5 -27.90 34.59 -34.16
CA HIS A 5 -26.95 33.50 -33.92
C HIS A 5 -25.55 34.05 -33.58
N THR A 6 -25.10 33.90 -32.33
CA THR A 6 -23.69 33.73 -31.92
C THR A 6 -23.63 33.68 -30.40
N ASN A 7 -23.92 32.53 -29.80
CA ASN A 7 -23.56 32.25 -28.39
C ASN A 7 -23.58 30.74 -28.06
N ARG A 8 -23.08 29.90 -28.97
CA ARG A 8 -22.94 28.44 -28.74
C ARG A 8 -21.50 27.90 -28.79
N CYS A 9 -20.48 28.70 -29.11
CA CYS A 9 -19.10 28.18 -29.20
C CYS A 9 -18.28 28.28 -27.90
N SER A 10 -18.54 29.20 -26.97
CA SER A 10 -17.68 29.36 -25.78
C SER A 10 -17.95 28.38 -24.63
N ARG A 11 -19.11 27.71 -24.61
CA ARG A 11 -19.44 26.71 -23.57
C ARG A 11 -18.92 25.30 -23.87
N MET A 12 -18.74 24.93 -25.15
CA MET A 12 -18.20 23.62 -25.52
C MET A 12 -16.68 23.54 -25.35
N ASP A 13 -15.95 24.63 -25.56
CA ASP A 13 -14.49 24.64 -25.40
C ASP A 13 -14.05 24.70 -23.93
N ASN A 14 -14.80 25.38 -23.06
CA ASN A 14 -14.57 25.31 -21.61
C ASN A 14 -14.93 23.94 -21.02
N ALA A 15 -16.02 23.30 -21.48
CA ALA A 15 -16.38 21.95 -21.05
C ALA A 15 -15.38 20.90 -21.56
N LYS A 16 -14.83 21.06 -22.78
CA LYS A 16 -13.76 20.21 -23.30
C LYS A 16 -12.43 20.42 -22.58
N SER A 17 -12.06 21.66 -22.25
CA SER A 17 -10.82 21.92 -21.50
C SER A 17 -10.91 21.43 -20.04
N MET A 18 -12.07 21.59 -19.38
CA MET A 18 -12.32 20.95 -18.07
C MET A 18 -12.35 19.43 -18.16
N SER A 19 -12.95 18.84 -19.20
CA SER A 19 -12.98 17.37 -19.37
C SER A 19 -11.61 16.77 -19.72
N LEU A 20 -10.73 17.56 -20.36
CA LEU A 20 -9.35 17.17 -20.66
C LEU A 20 -8.45 17.31 -19.41
N LEU A 21 -8.66 18.34 -18.59
CA LEU A 21 -7.96 18.52 -17.31
C LEU A 21 -8.35 17.44 -16.29
N THR A 22 -9.63 17.07 -16.19
CA THR A 22 -10.07 15.99 -15.29
C THR A 22 -9.55 14.62 -15.70
N ALA A 23 -9.39 14.36 -17.00
CA ALA A 23 -8.85 13.09 -17.50
C ALA A 23 -7.34 12.91 -17.27
N THR A 24 -6.62 14.00 -16.95
CA THR A 24 -5.19 13.94 -16.60
C THR A 24 -4.94 13.78 -15.10
N GLU A 25 -5.90 14.17 -14.25
CA GLU A 25 -5.74 14.18 -12.79
C GLU A 25 -6.21 12.90 -12.10
N TYR A 26 -7.12 12.15 -12.73
CA TYR A 26 -7.78 10.97 -12.15
C TYR A 26 -7.68 9.74 -13.05
N ASP A 27 -7.79 8.55 -12.46
CA ASP A 27 -7.81 7.30 -13.23
C ASP A 27 -9.11 7.16 -14.03
N LYS A 28 -9.02 6.57 -15.23
CA LYS A 28 -10.15 6.48 -16.17
C LYS A 28 -11.36 5.77 -15.57
N ASP A 29 -11.11 4.80 -14.70
CA ASP A 29 -12.13 3.99 -14.03
C ASP A 29 -12.89 4.76 -12.95
N GLU A 30 -12.43 5.96 -12.59
CA GLU A 30 -13.00 6.81 -11.54
C GLU A 30 -13.78 8.01 -12.12
N LEU A 31 -13.59 8.33 -13.41
CA LEU A 31 -14.21 9.49 -14.06
C LEU A 31 -15.74 9.37 -14.17
N VAL A 32 -16.26 8.14 -14.25
CA VAL A 32 -17.69 7.87 -14.34
C VAL A 32 -18.07 6.92 -13.20
N PRO A 33 -18.81 7.40 -12.19
CA PRO A 33 -19.31 6.55 -11.12
C PRO A 33 -20.17 5.40 -11.66
N PRO A 34 -20.01 4.18 -11.14
CA PRO A 34 -20.78 3.04 -11.61
C PRO A 34 -22.24 3.15 -11.19
N GLN A 35 -23.17 2.63 -12.00
CA GLN A 35 -24.61 2.80 -11.78
C GLN A 35 -25.11 2.22 -10.45
N TRP A 36 -24.44 1.21 -9.91
CA TRP A 36 -24.79 0.59 -8.63
C TRP A 36 -24.44 1.47 -7.43
N LEU A 37 -23.53 2.44 -7.58
CA LEU A 37 -23.14 3.38 -6.54
C LEU A 37 -24.17 4.53 -6.48
N ASN A 38 -25.30 4.26 -5.82
CA ASN A 38 -26.46 5.14 -5.80
C ASN A 38 -27.15 5.16 -4.42
N ASN A 39 -28.25 5.91 -4.29
CA ASN A 39 -29.04 6.02 -3.06
C ASN A 39 -29.46 4.66 -2.47
N GLY A 40 -29.79 3.68 -3.33
CA GLY A 40 -30.16 2.34 -2.87
C GLY A 40 -29.00 1.59 -2.22
N PHE A 41 -27.78 1.78 -2.72
CA PHE A 41 -26.57 1.23 -2.11
C PHE A 41 -26.28 1.87 -0.75
N PHE A 42 -26.24 3.20 -0.67
CA PHE A 42 -25.93 3.88 0.59
C PHE A 42 -27.01 3.73 1.65
N LYS A 43 -28.27 3.49 1.29
CA LYS A 43 -29.28 3.08 2.28
C LYS A 43 -28.85 1.80 3.01
N ARG A 44 -28.24 0.83 2.31
CA ARG A 44 -27.72 -0.40 2.94
C ARG A 44 -26.47 -0.15 3.77
N VAL A 45 -25.60 0.75 3.33
CA VAL A 45 -24.39 1.15 4.09
C VAL A 45 -24.77 1.86 5.38
N LEU A 46 -25.76 2.77 5.33
CA LEU A 46 -26.18 3.61 6.44
C LEU A 46 -27.16 2.95 7.41
N GLN A 47 -27.79 1.83 7.04
CA GLN A 47 -28.73 1.11 7.90
C GLN A 47 -28.04 -0.10 8.55
N PRO A 48 -27.69 -0.04 9.85
CA PRO A 48 -27.28 -1.22 10.59
C PRO A 48 -28.44 -2.21 10.63
N GLN A 49 -28.15 -3.51 10.53
CA GLN A 49 -29.15 -4.54 10.79
C GLN A 49 -29.71 -4.32 12.22
N ASN A 50 -31.04 -4.20 12.33
CA ASN A 50 -31.80 -4.10 13.60
C ASN A 50 -31.99 -2.71 14.26
N SER A 51 -31.73 -1.56 13.60
CA SER A 51 -31.99 -0.25 14.24
C SER A 51 -33.47 0.20 14.24
N GLY A 52 -34.28 -0.31 13.31
CA GLY A 52 -35.68 0.13 13.14
C GLY A 52 -35.83 1.55 12.57
N GLU A 53 -34.73 2.24 12.26
CA GLU A 53 -34.72 3.61 11.76
C GLU A 53 -34.91 3.67 10.23
N ILE A 54 -35.78 4.59 9.79
CA ILE A 54 -35.95 4.86 8.35
C ILE A 54 -34.90 5.90 7.94
N CYS A 55 -33.98 5.50 7.07
CA CYS A 55 -32.97 6.38 6.49
C CYS A 55 -33.48 6.95 5.15
N GLN A 56 -33.66 8.26 5.09
CA GLN A 56 -33.97 8.97 3.85
C GLN A 56 -32.77 9.79 3.40
N ILE A 57 -32.19 9.42 2.26
CA ILE A 57 -31.12 10.17 1.60
C ILE A 57 -31.74 11.32 0.82
N THR A 58 -31.31 12.55 1.10
CA THR A 58 -31.79 13.78 0.46
C THR A 58 -30.82 14.29 -0.61
N ASN A 59 -29.52 14.11 -0.42
CA ASN A 59 -28.49 14.44 -1.42
C ASN A 59 -27.36 13.41 -1.41
N MET A 60 -26.74 13.20 -2.56
CA MET A 60 -25.55 12.36 -2.71
C MET A 60 -24.64 12.95 -3.79
N GLU A 61 -23.39 13.17 -3.43
CA GLU A 61 -22.36 13.66 -4.34
C GLU A 61 -21.23 12.64 -4.43
N ILE A 62 -20.89 12.23 -5.65
CA ILE A 62 -19.86 11.23 -5.92
C ILE A 62 -18.77 11.88 -6.76
N GLN A 63 -17.53 11.74 -6.31
CA GLN A 63 -16.35 12.23 -7.00
C GLN A 63 -15.19 11.23 -6.88
N PRO A 64 -14.19 11.27 -7.77
CA PRO A 64 -12.96 10.50 -7.58
C PRO A 64 -12.31 10.79 -6.22
N ALA A 65 -11.82 9.76 -5.54
CA ALA A 65 -11.24 9.94 -4.21
C ALA A 65 -9.76 10.33 -4.24
N THR A 66 -9.02 9.85 -5.25
CA THR A 66 -7.55 9.78 -5.27
C THR A 66 -7.01 10.26 -6.61
N LYS A 67 -5.79 10.79 -6.63
CA LYS A 67 -5.18 11.20 -7.91
C LYS A 67 -4.76 9.98 -8.73
N LYS A 68 -4.60 10.18 -10.04
CA LYS A 68 -4.13 9.14 -10.97
C LYS A 68 -2.86 8.46 -10.43
N GLY A 69 -2.88 7.13 -10.35
CA GLY A 69 -1.75 6.32 -9.91
C GLY A 69 -1.51 6.32 -8.40
N GLU A 70 -2.38 6.91 -7.57
CA GLU A 70 -2.32 6.73 -6.11
C GLU A 70 -2.83 5.35 -5.67
N HIS A 71 -3.73 4.73 -6.44
CA HIS A 71 -4.11 3.33 -6.28
C HIS A 71 -4.06 2.60 -7.63
N TYR A 72 -3.76 1.29 -7.58
CA TYR A 72 -3.62 0.48 -8.79
C TYR A 72 -4.70 -0.59 -8.92
N ALA A 73 -5.07 -1.23 -7.81
CA ALA A 73 -5.90 -2.44 -7.82
C ALA A 73 -7.41 -2.19 -7.63
N SER A 74 -7.86 -0.93 -7.68
CA SER A 74 -9.24 -0.54 -7.38
C SER A 74 -9.60 0.79 -8.01
N ALA A 75 -10.90 1.02 -8.21
CA ALA A 75 -11.48 2.35 -8.41
C ALA A 75 -11.90 2.93 -7.06
N MET A 76 -11.52 4.17 -6.78
CA MET A 76 -11.76 4.85 -5.52
C MET A 76 -12.69 6.04 -5.70
N PHE A 77 -13.84 6.00 -5.01
CA PHE A 77 -14.83 7.08 -5.02
C PHE A 77 -14.96 7.68 -3.64
N ARG A 78 -15.04 9.01 -3.59
CA ARG A 78 -15.49 9.72 -2.41
C ARG A 78 -16.95 10.05 -2.57
N VAL A 79 -17.74 9.69 -1.57
CA VAL A 79 -19.18 9.90 -1.59
C VAL A 79 -19.60 10.69 -0.36
N GLU A 80 -20.12 11.89 -0.59
CA GLU A 80 -20.79 12.65 0.45
C GLU A 80 -22.28 12.37 0.41
N VAL A 81 -22.83 11.89 1.53
CA VAL A 81 -24.24 11.54 1.65
C VAL A 81 -24.88 12.43 2.69
N THR A 82 -25.95 13.12 2.29
CA THR A 82 -26.80 13.86 3.19
C THR A 82 -28.10 13.10 3.40
N PHE A 83 -28.46 12.82 4.65
CA PHE A 83 -29.59 11.96 5.01
C PHE A 83 -30.27 12.40 6.31
N THR A 84 -31.48 11.90 6.53
CA THR A 84 -32.23 12.04 7.78
C THR A 84 -32.56 10.65 8.33
N LEU A 85 -32.42 10.47 9.65
CA LEU A 85 -32.89 9.28 10.38
C LEU A 85 -34.18 9.65 11.09
N SER A 86 -35.28 8.95 10.80
CA SER A 86 -36.55 9.16 11.49
C SER A 86 -36.97 7.89 12.24
N ALA A 87 -37.19 8.03 13.55
CA ALA A 87 -37.92 7.03 14.35
C ALA A 87 -39.43 7.34 14.42
N ASN A 88 -39.85 8.61 14.36
CA ASN A 88 -41.24 9.11 14.25
C ASN A 88 -41.36 10.65 14.43
N CYS A 89 -40.42 11.48 13.94
CA CYS A 89 -40.47 12.95 14.14
C CYS A 89 -40.31 13.72 12.83
N GLU A 90 -40.93 14.91 12.77
CA GLU A 90 -41.05 15.77 11.59
C GLU A 90 -39.73 15.98 10.83
N ALA A 91 -39.77 15.76 9.51
CA ALA A 91 -38.66 15.46 8.59
C ALA A 91 -37.58 16.56 8.42
N THR A 92 -37.60 17.64 9.19
CA THR A 92 -36.79 18.84 8.95
C THR A 92 -35.74 19.16 10.02
N GLN A 93 -35.64 18.41 11.13
CA GLN A 93 -34.72 18.77 12.22
C GLN A 93 -33.46 17.90 12.42
N CYS A 94 -33.25 16.81 11.67
CA CYS A 94 -32.08 15.93 11.86
C CYS A 94 -31.38 15.56 10.55
N GLN A 95 -31.07 16.56 9.69
CA GLN A 95 -30.25 16.33 8.51
C GLN A 95 -28.78 16.14 8.92
N GLN A 96 -28.18 15.05 8.51
CA GLN A 96 -26.79 14.69 8.75
C GLN A 96 -26.06 14.57 7.42
N THR A 97 -24.81 15.02 7.37
CA THR A 97 -23.92 14.82 6.22
C THR A 97 -22.72 14.02 6.67
N LYS A 98 -22.40 12.94 5.93
CA LYS A 98 -21.21 12.11 6.16
C LYS A 98 -20.48 11.87 4.86
N SER A 99 -19.14 11.81 4.93
CA SER A 99 -18.30 11.52 3.78
C SER A 99 -17.67 10.13 3.91
N PHE A 100 -17.69 9.39 2.81
CA PHE A 100 -17.23 8.01 2.73
C PHE A 100 -16.21 7.83 1.62
N ILE A 101 -15.30 6.88 1.79
CA ILE A 101 -14.43 6.37 0.74
C ILE A 101 -14.93 4.99 0.32
N VAL A 102 -15.26 4.83 -0.95
CA VAL A 102 -15.70 3.57 -1.55
C VAL A 102 -14.59 3.04 -2.44
N LYS A 103 -14.05 1.89 -2.06
CA LYS A 103 -13.08 1.12 -2.85
C LYS A 103 -13.82 0.01 -3.56
N ALA A 104 -13.74 -0.04 -4.89
CA ALA A 104 -14.45 -1.03 -5.69
C ALA A 104 -13.56 -1.65 -6.76
N LEU A 105 -13.86 -2.89 -7.15
CA LEU A 105 -13.25 -3.48 -8.34
C LEU A 105 -13.61 -2.61 -9.56
N PRO A 106 -12.63 -2.21 -10.40
CA PRO A 106 -12.92 -1.40 -11.58
C PRO A 106 -13.92 -2.09 -12.52
N GLU A 107 -14.88 -1.33 -13.09
CA GLU A 107 -15.85 -1.88 -14.06
C GLU A 107 -15.37 -1.81 -15.52
N LEU A 108 -14.34 -1.00 -15.81
CA LEU A 108 -13.83 -0.87 -17.17
C LEU A 108 -13.21 -2.19 -17.63
N ALA A 109 -13.77 -2.72 -18.72
CA ALA A 109 -13.31 -3.96 -19.31
C ALA A 109 -11.86 -3.83 -19.79
N GLY A 110 -11.00 -4.72 -19.30
CA GLY A 110 -9.59 -4.75 -19.67
C GLY A 110 -8.83 -5.90 -19.01
N GLU A 111 -7.56 -6.04 -19.39
CA GLU A 111 -6.67 -7.06 -18.81
C GLU A 111 -6.48 -6.82 -17.30
N LYS A 112 -6.32 -5.57 -16.89
CA LYS A 112 -6.26 -5.14 -15.48
C LYS A 112 -7.46 -5.63 -14.67
N GLN A 113 -8.69 -5.39 -15.15
CA GLN A 113 -9.90 -5.87 -14.47
C GLN A 113 -9.92 -7.39 -14.33
N ARG A 114 -9.64 -8.14 -15.41
CA ARG A 114 -9.64 -9.61 -15.38
C ARG A 114 -8.60 -10.18 -14.42
N LEU A 115 -7.42 -9.57 -14.35
CA LEU A 115 -6.36 -10.00 -13.44
C LEU A 115 -6.73 -9.72 -11.98
N LEU A 116 -7.34 -8.56 -11.70
CA LEU A 116 -7.80 -8.18 -10.36
C LEU A 116 -9.00 -9.02 -9.90
N GLU A 117 -9.92 -9.35 -10.81
CA GLU A 117 -11.11 -10.16 -10.51
C GLU A 117 -10.73 -11.58 -10.05
N ASN A 118 -9.70 -12.16 -10.67
CA ASN A 118 -9.13 -13.46 -10.30
C ASN A 118 -8.15 -13.40 -9.12
N SER A 119 -7.90 -12.22 -8.56
CA SER A 119 -7.06 -12.04 -7.36
C SER A 119 -7.89 -12.07 -6.08
N ARG A 120 -7.22 -12.33 -4.95
CA ARG A 120 -7.81 -12.32 -3.61
C ARG A 120 -7.59 -11.01 -2.83
N LEU A 121 -7.24 -9.92 -3.53
CA LEU A 121 -6.86 -8.64 -2.90
C LEU A 121 -7.97 -8.06 -2.00
N PHE A 122 -9.21 -8.07 -2.46
CA PHE A 122 -10.36 -7.59 -1.69
C PHE A 122 -10.68 -8.54 -0.52
N GLU A 123 -10.60 -9.84 -0.75
CA GLU A 123 -10.79 -10.87 0.27
C GLU A 123 -9.77 -10.70 1.41
N THR A 124 -8.50 -10.48 1.07
CA THR A 124 -7.42 -10.18 2.02
C THR A 124 -7.72 -8.89 2.79
N GLU A 125 -8.00 -7.79 2.11
CA GLU A 125 -8.24 -6.50 2.77
C GLU A 125 -9.46 -6.54 3.70
N ILE A 126 -10.57 -7.16 3.27
CA ILE A 126 -11.76 -7.38 4.09
C ILE A 126 -11.40 -8.19 5.34
N GLY A 127 -10.67 -9.29 5.19
CA GLY A 127 -10.24 -10.12 6.31
C GLY A 127 -9.35 -9.36 7.30
N ILE A 128 -8.47 -8.49 6.80
CA ILE A 128 -7.65 -7.65 7.66
C ILE A 128 -8.51 -6.69 8.48
N TYR A 129 -9.41 -5.93 7.86
CA TYR A 129 -10.26 -4.97 8.56
C TYR A 129 -11.25 -5.62 9.52
N ASN A 130 -11.86 -6.74 9.13
CA ASN A 130 -12.95 -7.36 9.89
C ASN A 130 -12.45 -8.35 10.97
N ASP A 131 -11.35 -9.05 10.71
CA ASP A 131 -10.93 -10.18 11.55
C ASP A 131 -9.58 -9.96 12.24
N VAL A 132 -8.58 -9.41 11.55
CA VAL A 132 -7.21 -9.28 12.10
C VAL A 132 -7.08 -8.01 12.93
N LEU A 133 -7.38 -6.85 12.34
CA LEU A 133 -7.23 -5.55 12.97
C LEU A 133 -7.91 -5.46 14.34
N PRO A 134 -9.19 -5.89 14.51
CA PRO A 134 -9.84 -5.86 15.81
C PRO A 134 -9.12 -6.72 16.85
N LYS A 135 -8.57 -7.88 16.45
CA LYS A 135 -7.81 -8.75 17.36
C LYS A 135 -6.49 -8.10 17.79
N LEU A 136 -5.78 -7.42 16.89
CA LEU A 136 -4.53 -6.74 17.20
C LEU A 136 -4.77 -5.54 18.14
N VAL A 137 -5.76 -4.71 17.82
CA VAL A 137 -6.19 -3.57 18.65
C VAL A 137 -6.61 -4.07 20.04
N GLU A 138 -7.40 -5.13 20.13
CA GLU A 138 -7.83 -5.68 21.41
C GLU A 138 -6.66 -6.20 22.25
N LYS A 139 -5.65 -6.85 21.64
CA LYS A 139 -4.47 -7.29 22.40
C LYS A 139 -3.69 -6.12 22.98
N LEU A 140 -3.48 -5.08 22.19
CA LEU A 140 -2.79 -3.87 22.66
C LEU A 140 -3.61 -3.17 23.73
N ARG A 141 -4.93 -3.06 23.55
CA ARG A 141 -5.85 -2.44 24.53
C ARG A 141 -5.83 -3.17 25.88
N LEU A 142 -5.87 -4.51 25.87
CA LEU A 142 -5.78 -5.31 27.09
C LEU A 142 -4.43 -5.16 27.81
N ALA A 143 -3.37 -4.82 27.07
CA ALA A 143 -2.05 -4.50 27.60
C ALA A 143 -1.89 -3.01 27.99
N GLY A 144 -2.96 -2.20 27.90
CA GLY A 144 -2.96 -0.78 28.30
C GLY A 144 -2.66 0.22 27.19
N GLU A 145 -2.56 -0.22 25.93
CA GLU A 145 -2.29 0.63 24.78
C GLU A 145 -3.55 0.92 23.97
N CYS A 146 -3.94 2.20 23.88
CA CYS A 146 -5.00 2.63 23.00
C CYS A 146 -4.41 3.00 21.63
N ILE A 147 -4.86 2.33 20.58
CA ILE A 147 -4.31 2.51 19.23
C ILE A 147 -5.38 2.38 18.17
N ARG A 148 -5.22 3.18 17.11
CA ARG A 148 -5.90 3.04 15.83
C ARG A 148 -4.87 2.80 14.74
N PHE A 149 -5.06 1.76 13.95
CA PHE A 149 -4.16 1.40 12.85
C PHE A 149 -4.58 2.01 11.51
N GLY A 150 -5.88 2.05 11.20
CA GLY A 150 -6.38 2.52 9.91
C GLY A 150 -7.77 3.14 10.00
N ALA A 151 -8.41 3.31 8.85
CA ALA A 151 -9.80 3.72 8.74
C ALA A 151 -10.76 2.66 9.29
N ASP A 152 -11.98 3.06 9.65
CA ASP A 152 -13.02 2.10 10.01
C ASP A 152 -13.69 1.59 8.73
N CYS A 153 -13.70 0.27 8.56
CA CYS A 153 -14.44 -0.38 7.49
C CYS A 153 -15.91 -0.52 7.91
N LEU A 154 -16.77 0.30 7.33
CA LEU A 154 -18.19 0.41 7.71
C LEU A 154 -19.07 -0.60 6.98
N TYR A 155 -18.71 -0.94 5.75
CA TYR A 155 -19.45 -1.88 4.93
C TYR A 155 -18.51 -2.58 3.95
N HIS A 156 -18.76 -3.84 3.69
CA HIS A 156 -18.06 -4.57 2.64
C HIS A 156 -18.96 -5.63 2.01
N THR A 157 -18.66 -6.00 0.78
CA THR A 157 -19.26 -7.16 0.13
C THR A 157 -18.33 -7.72 -0.94
N LEU A 158 -18.39 -9.03 -1.15
CA LEU A 158 -17.73 -9.72 -2.28
C LEU A 158 -18.74 -10.05 -3.39
N VAL A 159 -20.04 -10.09 -3.09
CA VAL A 159 -21.12 -10.51 -4.01
C VAL A 159 -22.31 -9.55 -3.89
N PRO A 160 -22.85 -9.02 -5.01
CA PRO A 160 -22.50 -9.31 -6.41
C PRO A 160 -21.24 -8.58 -6.92
N LYS A 161 -20.63 -7.71 -6.10
CA LYS A 161 -19.47 -6.88 -6.47
C LYS A 161 -18.48 -6.86 -5.31
N LYS A 162 -17.18 -6.78 -5.59
CA LYS A 162 -16.14 -6.58 -4.56
C LYS A 162 -16.04 -5.10 -4.20
N VAL A 163 -16.47 -4.74 -2.99
CA VAL A 163 -16.57 -3.35 -2.51
C VAL A 163 -16.23 -3.27 -1.02
N LEU A 164 -15.49 -2.23 -0.64
CA LEU A 164 -15.27 -1.77 0.73
C LEU A 164 -15.72 -0.32 0.86
N VAL A 165 -16.28 0.04 2.01
CA VAL A 165 -16.69 1.41 2.34
C VAL A 165 -16.07 1.80 3.68
N PHE A 166 -15.35 2.92 3.69
CA PHE A 166 -14.65 3.47 4.84
C PHE A 166 -15.18 4.86 5.19
N ASP A 167 -14.96 5.31 6.42
CA ASP A 167 -15.03 6.74 6.76
C ASP A 167 -13.97 7.54 5.96
N ASP A 168 -14.29 8.78 5.53
CA ASP A 168 -13.30 9.67 4.94
C ASP A 168 -12.40 10.27 6.03
N LEU A 169 -11.19 9.71 6.15
CA LEU A 169 -10.17 10.13 7.11
C LEU A 169 -9.78 11.62 7.01
N ARG A 170 -10.05 12.30 5.89
CA ARG A 170 -9.83 13.74 5.77
C ARG A 170 -10.79 14.55 6.63
N GLN A 171 -11.95 14.01 7.00
CA GLN A 171 -12.84 14.62 7.99
C GLN A 171 -12.27 14.56 9.42
N LEU A 172 -11.20 13.80 9.62
CA LEU A 172 -10.47 13.66 10.88
C LEU A 172 -9.06 14.26 10.79
N ASP A 173 -8.85 15.18 9.82
CA ASP A 173 -7.61 15.91 9.57
C ASP A 173 -6.40 15.03 9.20
N TYR A 174 -6.64 13.81 8.71
CA TYR A 174 -5.59 12.96 8.17
C TYR A 174 -5.37 13.20 6.68
N GLU A 175 -4.10 13.35 6.29
CA GLU A 175 -3.71 13.64 4.92
C GLU A 175 -2.52 12.79 4.44
N ILE A 176 -2.45 12.58 3.13
CA ILE A 176 -1.30 11.94 2.48
C ILE A 176 -0.31 13.01 2.05
N VAL A 177 0.98 12.76 2.25
CA VAL A 177 2.07 13.60 1.73
C VAL A 177 2.29 13.32 0.24
N ARG A 178 1.95 14.28 -0.63
CA ARG A 178 2.00 14.10 -2.10
C ARG A 178 3.19 14.78 -2.80
N ASN A 179 3.57 15.97 -2.33
CA ASN A 179 4.47 16.86 -3.09
C ASN A 179 5.90 16.88 -2.56
N ARG A 180 6.24 16.00 -1.62
CA ARG A 180 7.58 15.88 -1.04
C ARG A 180 7.81 14.47 -0.54
N ALA A 181 9.07 14.16 -0.26
CA ALA A 181 9.39 12.98 0.53
C ALA A 181 8.92 13.13 1.98
N LEU A 182 8.72 11.99 2.64
CA LEU A 182 8.50 11.95 4.08
C LEU A 182 9.76 12.40 4.82
N THR A 183 9.55 13.19 5.87
CA THR A 183 10.58 13.56 6.84
C THR A 183 10.94 12.38 7.73
N LEU A 184 12.10 12.41 8.39
CA LEU A 184 12.49 11.35 9.32
C LEU A 184 11.46 11.16 10.45
N SER A 185 10.84 12.23 10.94
CA SER A 185 9.80 12.17 11.97
C SER A 185 8.56 11.41 11.49
N GLU A 186 8.11 11.65 10.26
CA GLU A 186 6.99 10.94 9.65
C GLU A 186 7.30 9.47 9.41
N ILE A 187 8.51 9.14 8.94
CA ILE A 187 8.95 7.75 8.78
C ILE A 187 8.97 7.04 10.13
N LYS A 188 9.54 7.68 11.16
CA LYS A 188 9.57 7.15 12.53
C LYS A 188 8.17 6.94 13.10
N ALA A 189 7.22 7.85 12.86
CA ALA A 189 5.83 7.65 13.27
C ALA A 189 5.21 6.43 12.58
N GLY A 190 5.42 6.27 11.27
CA GLY A 190 4.97 5.08 10.52
C GLY A 190 5.57 3.79 11.08
N TYR A 191 6.87 3.79 11.40
CA TYR A 191 7.55 2.64 12.00
C TYR A 191 7.13 2.36 13.43
N HIS A 192 6.80 3.38 14.21
CA HIS A 192 6.24 3.18 15.54
C HIS A 192 4.88 2.46 15.44
N LYS A 193 4.02 2.88 14.50
CA LYS A 193 2.73 2.23 14.24
C LYS A 193 2.91 0.81 13.74
N LEU A 194 3.82 0.59 12.78
CA LEU A 194 4.15 -0.73 12.24
C LEU A 194 4.74 -1.67 13.29
N ALA A 195 5.62 -1.17 14.18
CA ALA A 195 6.20 -1.97 15.25
C ALA A 195 5.13 -2.53 16.19
N LYS A 196 4.12 -1.71 16.54
CA LYS A 196 2.98 -2.15 17.35
C LYS A 196 2.12 -3.19 16.63
N TRP A 197 1.84 -2.97 15.34
CA TRP A 197 1.15 -3.94 14.48
C TRP A 197 1.89 -5.28 14.46
N HIS A 198 3.18 -5.24 14.14
CA HIS A 198 4.02 -6.42 14.01
C HIS A 198 4.13 -7.19 15.33
N ALA A 199 4.36 -6.50 16.46
CA ALA A 199 4.45 -7.12 17.78
C ALA A 199 3.14 -7.82 18.18
N ALA A 200 2.00 -7.15 17.99
CA ALA A 200 0.69 -7.74 18.27
C ALA A 200 0.40 -8.95 17.36
N SER A 201 0.74 -8.87 16.08
CA SER A 201 0.54 -9.98 15.14
C SER A 201 1.45 -11.17 15.42
N TYR A 202 2.72 -10.92 15.77
CA TYR A 202 3.68 -11.95 16.17
C TYR A 202 3.20 -12.69 17.43
N LYS A 203 2.78 -11.93 18.44
CA LYS A 203 2.22 -12.49 19.68
C LYS A 203 0.98 -13.36 19.39
N LEU A 204 0.07 -12.87 18.56
CA LEU A 204 -1.12 -13.63 18.18
C LEU A 204 -0.77 -14.91 17.39
N ALA A 205 0.23 -14.85 16.50
CA ALA A 205 0.71 -16.01 15.77
C ALA A 205 1.34 -17.08 16.67
N ILE A 206 2.02 -16.68 17.75
CA ILE A 206 2.55 -17.64 18.75
C ILE A 206 1.42 -18.30 19.53
N GLU A 207 0.46 -17.52 20.01
CA GLU A 207 -0.65 -18.02 20.83
C GLU A 207 -1.66 -18.84 20.01
N GLN A 208 -1.81 -18.51 18.73
CA GLN A 208 -2.77 -19.10 17.81
C GLN A 208 -2.09 -19.38 16.47
N PRO A 209 -1.32 -20.48 16.34
CA PRO A 209 -0.48 -20.79 15.17
C PRO A 209 -1.19 -20.80 13.81
N ASN A 210 -2.51 -21.01 13.81
CA ASN A 210 -3.33 -21.13 12.60
C ASN A 210 -4.18 -19.87 12.34
N SER A 211 -4.03 -18.82 13.15
CA SER A 211 -4.83 -17.59 13.06
C SER A 211 -4.71 -16.85 11.72
N PHE A 212 -3.63 -17.13 10.97
CA PHE A 212 -3.30 -16.43 9.73
C PHE A 212 -3.11 -17.34 8.50
N GLU A 213 -3.58 -18.59 8.53
CA GLU A 213 -3.41 -19.53 7.40
C GLU A 213 -4.04 -19.04 6.10
N THR A 214 -5.10 -18.23 6.18
CA THR A 214 -5.78 -17.68 5.00
C THR A 214 -4.98 -16.59 4.29
N TYR A 215 -3.91 -16.08 4.91
CA TYR A 215 -3.06 -14.99 4.41
C TYR A 215 -1.78 -15.52 3.73
N ALA A 216 -1.91 -16.59 2.95
CA ALA A 216 -0.82 -17.18 2.18
C ALA A 216 -0.52 -16.45 0.86
N ASP A 217 -1.49 -15.68 0.37
CA ASP A 217 -1.34 -14.91 -0.85
C ASP A 217 -0.62 -13.58 -0.57
N SER A 218 0.37 -13.25 -1.40
CA SER A 218 1.19 -12.04 -1.30
C SER A 218 1.37 -11.42 -2.69
N PHE A 219 2.07 -10.28 -2.77
CA PHE A 219 2.44 -9.69 -4.07
C PHE A 219 3.05 -10.72 -5.03
N MET A 220 3.92 -11.61 -4.52
CA MET A 220 4.59 -12.59 -5.38
C MET A 220 3.69 -13.74 -5.84
N THR A 221 2.53 -13.97 -5.22
CA THR A 221 1.58 -15.01 -5.65
C THR A 221 0.48 -14.48 -6.55
N LEU A 222 0.41 -13.16 -6.76
CA LEU A 222 -0.59 -12.56 -7.64
C LEU A 222 -0.45 -13.10 -9.07
N PRO A 223 -1.55 -13.51 -9.73
CA PRO A 223 -1.50 -14.10 -11.07
C PRO A 223 -0.74 -13.26 -12.08
N TYR A 224 -0.85 -11.93 -12.02
CA TYR A 224 -0.14 -11.04 -12.95
C TYR A 224 1.37 -10.99 -12.69
N VAL A 225 1.82 -11.14 -11.44
CA VAL A 225 3.26 -11.19 -11.11
C VAL A 225 3.83 -12.54 -11.52
N VAL A 226 3.09 -13.61 -11.24
CA VAL A 226 3.50 -14.99 -11.56
C VAL A 226 3.61 -15.22 -13.06
N ASN A 227 2.67 -14.68 -13.83
CA ASN A 227 2.56 -14.96 -15.27
C ASN A 227 3.28 -13.93 -16.15
N SER A 228 3.87 -12.88 -15.56
CA SER A 228 4.61 -11.87 -16.32
C SER A 228 6.12 -12.14 -16.31
N THR A 229 6.80 -11.53 -17.28
CA THR A 229 8.27 -11.52 -17.35
C THR A 229 8.90 -10.50 -16.41
N PHE A 230 8.11 -9.82 -15.57
CA PHE A 230 8.57 -8.75 -14.68
C PHE A 230 9.82 -9.15 -13.88
N ILE A 231 9.81 -10.34 -13.29
CA ILE A 231 10.90 -10.81 -12.43
C ILE A 231 12.07 -11.36 -13.26
N SER A 232 11.79 -12.25 -14.22
CA SER A 232 12.82 -12.92 -15.04
C SER A 232 13.51 -11.98 -16.02
N GLY A 233 12.77 -11.04 -16.61
CA GLY A 233 13.29 -9.99 -17.47
C GLY A 233 14.08 -8.93 -16.70
N GLY A 234 13.63 -8.58 -15.49
CA GLY A 234 14.29 -7.58 -14.65
C GLY A 234 15.76 -7.93 -14.35
N ILE A 235 16.04 -9.17 -13.95
CA ILE A 235 17.43 -9.60 -13.69
C ILE A 235 18.28 -9.60 -14.96
N LYS A 236 17.71 -9.96 -16.11
CA LYS A 236 18.42 -9.93 -17.39
C LYS A 236 18.80 -8.49 -17.76
N ASN A 237 17.84 -7.56 -17.71
CA ASN A 237 18.08 -6.15 -18.03
C ASN A 237 19.10 -5.52 -17.08
N PHE A 238 19.08 -5.90 -15.81
CA PHE A 238 20.08 -5.45 -14.83
C PHE A 238 21.49 -5.95 -15.17
N ILE A 239 21.65 -7.23 -15.50
CA ILE A 239 22.94 -7.81 -15.92
C ILE A 239 23.46 -7.13 -17.19
N ASP A 240 22.59 -6.89 -18.18
CA ASP A 240 22.95 -6.22 -19.43
C ASP A 240 23.42 -4.78 -19.17
N MET A 241 22.79 -4.07 -18.23
CA MET A 241 23.20 -2.74 -17.80
C MET A 241 24.57 -2.77 -17.10
N LEU A 242 24.80 -3.72 -16.18
CA LEU A 242 26.10 -3.86 -15.51
C LEU A 242 27.24 -4.10 -16.51
N ASP A 243 26.98 -4.83 -17.60
CA ASP A 243 27.96 -5.06 -18.66
C ASP A 243 28.30 -3.78 -19.44
N THR A 244 27.31 -2.90 -19.61
CA THR A 244 27.44 -1.67 -20.39
C THR A 244 28.08 -0.54 -19.57
N VAL A 245 27.78 -0.47 -18.26
CA VAL A 245 28.30 0.57 -17.36
C VAL A 245 29.63 0.10 -16.74
N SER A 246 30.75 0.52 -17.34
CA SER A 246 32.10 0.02 -16.99
C SER A 246 32.44 0.09 -15.50
N SER A 247 31.98 1.12 -14.78
CA SER A 247 32.21 1.29 -13.34
C SER A 247 31.44 0.30 -12.45
N LEU A 248 30.40 -0.36 -12.98
CA LEU A 248 29.58 -1.34 -12.27
C LEU A 248 29.82 -2.79 -12.76
N SER A 249 30.57 -2.97 -13.86
CA SER A 249 30.85 -4.28 -14.46
C SER A 249 31.40 -5.33 -13.50
N MET A 250 32.16 -4.92 -12.48
CA MET A 250 32.71 -5.81 -11.45
C MET A 250 31.65 -6.53 -10.60
N TYR A 251 30.40 -6.07 -10.59
CA TYR A 251 29.32 -6.71 -9.84
C TYR A 251 28.56 -7.77 -10.66
N LYS A 252 28.78 -7.82 -11.98
CA LYS A 252 28.01 -8.63 -12.94
C LYS A 252 27.95 -10.11 -12.54
N HIS A 253 29.08 -10.70 -12.14
CA HIS A 253 29.14 -12.13 -11.85
C HIS A 253 28.24 -12.54 -10.67
N TYR A 254 28.05 -11.67 -9.68
CA TYR A 254 27.17 -11.94 -8.52
C TYR A 254 25.70 -12.09 -8.95
N PHE A 255 25.26 -11.36 -9.97
CA PHE A 255 23.87 -11.43 -10.45
C PHE A 255 23.69 -12.51 -11.51
N GLN A 256 24.73 -12.80 -12.31
CA GLN A 256 24.72 -13.92 -13.25
C GLN A 256 24.52 -15.28 -12.57
N THR A 257 25.13 -15.49 -11.39
CA THR A 257 24.96 -16.73 -10.63
C THR A 257 23.54 -16.89 -10.07
N LEU A 258 22.78 -15.82 -9.92
CA LEU A 258 21.39 -15.82 -9.45
C LEU A 258 20.38 -15.96 -10.59
N GLN A 259 20.78 -15.75 -11.84
CA GLN A 259 19.84 -15.59 -12.95
C GLN A 259 18.95 -16.81 -13.19
N SER A 260 19.51 -18.02 -13.05
CA SER A 260 18.79 -19.27 -13.36
C SER A 260 17.67 -19.62 -12.38
N ASP A 261 17.79 -19.20 -11.12
CA ASP A 261 16.81 -19.47 -10.07
C ASP A 261 16.18 -18.20 -9.49
N TRP A 262 16.41 -17.05 -10.13
CA TRP A 262 16.02 -15.72 -9.66
C TRP A 262 14.55 -15.63 -9.27
N THR A 263 13.64 -16.01 -10.18
CA THR A 263 12.19 -15.95 -9.93
C THR A 263 11.78 -16.80 -8.73
N THR A 264 12.37 -17.99 -8.61
CA THR A 264 12.11 -18.92 -7.50
C THR A 264 12.61 -18.32 -6.17
N LYS A 265 13.82 -17.76 -6.16
CA LYS A 265 14.40 -17.10 -4.98
C LYS A 265 13.58 -15.89 -4.54
N CYS A 266 13.17 -15.03 -5.48
CA CYS A 266 12.33 -13.88 -5.17
C CYS A 266 11.01 -14.33 -4.53
N ARG A 267 10.34 -15.33 -5.12
CA ARG A 267 9.07 -15.88 -4.61
C ARG A 267 9.22 -16.47 -3.20
N ALA A 268 10.30 -17.20 -2.96
CA ALA A 268 10.55 -17.86 -1.69
C ALA A 268 10.60 -16.89 -0.49
N THR A 269 11.01 -15.63 -0.70
CA THR A 269 11.07 -14.61 0.37
C THR A 269 9.69 -14.22 0.91
N TYR A 270 8.66 -14.24 0.06
CA TYR A 270 7.28 -13.95 0.46
C TYR A 270 6.53 -15.20 0.91
N THR A 271 6.87 -16.37 0.37
CA THR A 271 6.19 -17.64 0.71
C THR A 271 6.90 -18.42 1.83
N GLU A 272 7.96 -17.86 2.44
CA GLU A 272 8.82 -18.56 3.40
C GLU A 272 8.03 -19.25 4.51
N TYR A 273 7.06 -18.56 5.13
CA TYR A 273 6.27 -19.13 6.22
C TYR A 273 5.56 -20.43 5.83
N PHE A 274 5.05 -20.52 4.60
CA PHE A 274 4.26 -21.66 4.12
C PHE A 274 5.10 -22.72 3.40
N SER A 275 6.20 -22.30 2.75
CA SER A 275 7.01 -23.20 1.91
C SER A 275 8.29 -23.67 2.59
N ASN A 276 8.86 -22.88 3.52
CA ASN A 276 10.15 -23.16 4.15
C ASN A 276 10.29 -22.42 5.49
N ARG A 277 9.39 -22.70 6.44
CA ARG A 277 9.34 -22.01 7.74
C ARG A 277 10.64 -22.19 8.52
N GLN A 278 11.23 -21.08 8.94
CA GLN A 278 12.48 -21.04 9.70
C GLN A 278 12.20 -20.93 11.21
N PRO A 279 12.84 -21.74 12.08
CA PRO A 279 12.53 -21.77 13.52
C PRO A 279 12.73 -20.44 14.26
N GLN A 280 13.67 -19.62 13.81
CA GLN A 280 14.07 -18.38 14.49
C GLN A 280 13.53 -17.12 13.79
N THR A 281 12.76 -17.26 12.71
CA THR A 281 12.22 -16.10 12.00
C THR A 281 11.01 -15.51 12.74
N TRP A 282 10.94 -14.18 12.78
CA TRP A 282 9.81 -13.48 13.37
C TRP A 282 8.69 -13.35 12.35
N TYR A 283 7.70 -14.23 12.48
CA TYR A 283 6.56 -14.27 11.58
C TYR A 283 5.32 -13.62 12.17
N GLY A 284 4.63 -12.83 11.35
CA GLY A 284 3.34 -12.25 11.65
C GLY A 284 2.71 -11.71 10.37
N ILE A 285 1.69 -10.88 10.51
CA ILE A 285 1.07 -10.24 9.36
C ILE A 285 1.93 -9.04 8.95
N CYS A 286 2.53 -9.12 7.78
CA CYS A 286 3.11 -7.97 7.09
C CYS A 286 1.99 -7.14 6.46
N HIS A 287 2.14 -5.83 6.40
CA HIS A 287 1.30 -4.95 5.60
C HIS A 287 1.47 -5.22 4.10
N GLY A 288 2.70 -5.51 3.66
CA GLY A 288 3.03 -5.88 2.29
C GLY A 288 3.09 -4.74 1.28
N ASP A 289 2.72 -3.51 1.67
CA ASP A 289 2.74 -2.34 0.77
C ASP A 289 2.99 -1.02 1.52
N LEU A 290 4.03 -0.97 2.35
CA LEU A 290 4.34 0.20 3.17
C LEU A 290 4.96 1.35 2.34
N LEU A 291 4.09 2.07 1.63
CA LEU A 291 4.42 3.22 0.79
C LEU A 291 3.93 4.54 1.42
N ALA A 292 4.47 5.66 0.97
CA ALA A 292 4.08 6.99 1.48
C ALA A 292 2.59 7.32 1.24
N ASN A 293 1.98 6.82 0.15
CA ASN A 293 0.55 6.99 -0.14
C ASN A 293 -0.36 6.13 0.76
N ASN A 294 0.21 5.14 1.45
CA ASN A 294 -0.50 4.26 2.38
C ASN A 294 -0.29 4.69 3.85
N LEU A 295 0.33 5.86 4.06
CA LEU A 295 0.48 6.52 5.35
C LEU A 295 -0.30 7.84 5.34
N MET A 296 -1.30 7.94 6.20
CA MET A 296 -2.08 9.16 6.37
C MET A 296 -1.71 9.81 7.71
N PHE A 297 -1.23 11.05 7.66
CA PHE A 297 -0.69 11.78 8.80
C PHE A 297 -1.67 12.83 9.28
N ARG A 298 -1.78 13.00 10.60
CA ARG A 298 -2.46 14.13 11.22
C ARG A 298 -1.43 15.02 11.89
N HIS A 299 -1.48 16.31 11.55
CA HIS A 299 -0.64 17.33 12.16
C HIS A 299 -1.53 18.31 12.92
N ASP A 300 -1.04 18.81 14.04
CA ASP A 300 -1.71 19.89 14.76
C ASP A 300 -1.81 21.12 13.84
N SER A 301 -3.03 21.62 13.66
CA SER A 301 -3.33 22.67 12.68
C SER A 301 -2.66 24.02 12.99
N LEU A 302 -2.30 24.27 14.26
CA LEU A 302 -1.73 25.55 14.71
C LEU A 302 -0.21 25.53 14.71
N THR A 303 0.40 24.42 15.11
CA THR A 303 1.85 24.27 15.31
C THR A 303 2.53 23.49 14.21
N GLY A 304 1.78 22.70 13.42
CA GLY A 304 2.31 21.80 12.40
C GLY A 304 3.03 20.58 12.98
N VAL A 305 2.92 20.32 14.29
CA VAL A 305 3.54 19.15 14.93
C VAL A 305 2.81 17.88 14.50
N LEU A 306 3.56 16.85 14.15
CA LEU A 306 3.02 15.53 13.83
C LEU A 306 2.38 14.89 15.07
N GLU A 307 1.09 14.59 15.01
CA GLU A 307 0.34 14.00 16.11
C GLU A 307 0.15 12.49 15.96
N ASP A 308 -0.27 12.04 14.78
CA ASP A 308 -0.56 10.62 14.53
C ASP A 308 -0.37 10.25 13.06
N VAL A 309 -0.28 8.94 12.82
CA VAL A 309 -0.28 8.34 11.50
C VAL A 309 -1.18 7.11 11.48
N LEU A 310 -1.90 6.91 10.38
CA LEU A 310 -2.67 5.71 10.10
C LEU A 310 -2.08 4.99 8.88
N LEU A 311 -2.08 3.66 8.95
CA LEU A 311 -1.77 2.77 7.85
C LEU A 311 -3.09 2.44 7.12
N VAL A 312 -3.07 2.45 5.80
CA VAL A 312 -4.24 2.14 4.95
C VAL A 312 -3.84 1.24 3.78
N ASP A 313 -4.83 0.67 3.09
CA ASP A 313 -4.65 -0.22 1.95
C ASP A 313 -3.92 -1.54 2.29
N TYR A 314 -4.61 -2.43 3.00
CA TYR A 314 -4.07 -3.72 3.47
C TYR A 314 -4.22 -4.87 2.46
N GLN A 315 -4.46 -4.57 1.18
CA GLN A 315 -4.77 -5.58 0.16
C GLN A 315 -3.62 -6.56 -0.13
N LEU A 316 -2.38 -6.16 0.17
CA LEU A 316 -1.17 -6.99 0.02
C LEU A 316 -0.71 -7.62 1.34
N ALA A 317 -1.51 -7.51 2.40
CA ALA A 317 -1.14 -8.09 3.69
C ALA A 317 -1.05 -9.61 3.60
N TYR A 318 -0.01 -10.17 4.22
CA TYR A 318 0.26 -11.60 4.17
C TYR A 318 1.00 -12.07 5.42
N MET A 319 0.92 -13.36 5.72
CA MET A 319 1.69 -13.98 6.80
C MET A 319 3.12 -14.25 6.33
N GLY A 320 4.10 -13.59 6.94
CA GLY A 320 5.49 -13.66 6.48
C GLY A 320 6.51 -13.09 7.46
N PRO A 321 7.80 -13.09 7.07
CA PRO A 321 8.86 -12.48 7.88
C PRO A 321 8.61 -10.98 8.04
N LEU A 322 8.45 -10.52 9.29
CA LEU A 322 8.07 -9.14 9.60
C LEU A 322 9.08 -8.08 9.12
N VAL A 323 10.33 -8.49 8.91
CA VAL A 323 11.37 -7.63 8.34
C VAL A 323 11.13 -7.28 6.87
N ASN A 324 10.26 -8.01 6.15
CA ASN A 324 9.99 -7.76 4.75
C ASN A 324 9.38 -6.38 4.51
N ASP A 325 8.50 -5.90 5.39
CA ASP A 325 7.94 -4.54 5.28
C ASP A 325 9.01 -3.46 5.41
N LEU A 326 10.04 -3.68 6.24
CA LEU A 326 11.15 -2.74 6.43
C LEU A 326 12.10 -2.72 5.23
N ILE A 327 12.37 -3.90 4.66
CA ILE A 327 13.16 -4.01 3.44
C ILE A 327 12.39 -3.35 2.28
N TYR A 328 11.08 -3.58 2.20
CA TYR A 328 10.22 -2.93 1.21
C TYR A 328 10.23 -1.40 1.36
N SER A 329 9.99 -0.86 2.56
CA SER A 329 9.98 0.58 2.79
C SER A 329 11.35 1.23 2.58
N TYR A 330 12.46 0.54 2.89
CA TYR A 330 13.80 1.04 2.55
C TYR A 330 13.90 1.40 1.06
N PHE A 331 13.45 0.50 0.17
CA PHE A 331 13.48 0.73 -1.27
C PHE A 331 12.35 1.58 -1.81
N MET A 332 11.17 1.54 -1.18
CA MET A 332 9.93 2.06 -1.75
C MET A 332 9.33 3.26 -1.02
N LEU A 333 9.86 3.62 0.14
CA LEU A 333 9.46 4.78 0.92
C LEU A 333 10.58 5.83 0.99
N TYR A 334 11.83 5.43 1.25
CA TYR A 334 12.92 6.39 1.49
C TYR A 334 13.38 7.16 0.23
N THR A 335 14.01 8.31 0.44
CA THR A 335 14.87 8.97 -0.56
C THR A 335 16.23 8.27 -0.67
N PRO A 336 17.00 8.49 -1.75
CA PRO A 336 18.37 7.98 -1.85
C PRO A 336 19.25 8.44 -0.69
N GLU A 337 19.12 9.70 -0.26
CA GLU A 337 19.86 10.27 0.86
C GLU A 337 19.50 9.57 2.18
N GLN A 338 18.21 9.36 2.44
CA GLN A 338 17.75 8.62 3.62
C GLN A 338 18.22 7.16 3.63
N ARG A 339 18.24 6.49 2.47
CA ARG A 339 18.81 5.14 2.35
C ARG A 339 20.30 5.12 2.66
N ALA A 340 21.04 6.11 2.17
CA ALA A 340 22.48 6.18 2.39
C ALA A 340 22.86 6.52 3.85
N SER A 341 22.10 7.40 4.51
CA SER A 341 22.55 8.01 5.77
C SER A 341 21.71 7.70 7.00
N ASN A 342 20.47 7.21 6.86
CA ASN A 342 19.54 7.07 7.99
C ASN A 342 18.99 5.66 8.21
N HIS A 343 19.36 4.68 7.38
CA HIS A 343 18.73 3.36 7.43
C HIS A 343 18.93 2.64 8.77
N ASP A 344 20.15 2.65 9.31
CA ASP A 344 20.44 2.05 10.62
C ASP A 344 19.64 2.72 11.74
N GLU A 345 19.60 4.05 11.78
CA GLU A 345 18.84 4.81 12.78
C GLU A 345 17.34 4.48 12.74
N LEU A 346 16.76 4.39 11.54
CA LEU A 346 15.33 4.10 11.35
C LEU A 346 15.00 2.65 11.70
N PHE A 347 15.88 1.72 11.36
CA PHE A 347 15.75 0.30 11.69
C PHE A 347 15.93 0.03 13.18
N GLU A 348 16.88 0.68 13.84
CA GLU A 348 17.05 0.65 15.29
C GLU A 348 15.82 1.26 16.00
N TYR A 349 15.30 2.37 15.47
CA TYR A 349 14.09 3.00 15.99
C TYR A 349 12.89 2.05 15.93
N TYR A 350 12.68 1.38 14.79
CA TYR A 350 11.63 0.36 14.64
C TYR A 350 11.85 -0.78 15.65
N PHE A 351 13.06 -1.35 15.68
CA PHE A 351 13.38 -2.53 16.46
C PHE A 351 13.15 -2.30 17.95
N ARG A 352 13.61 -1.14 18.46
CA ARG A 352 13.38 -0.74 19.86
C ARG A 352 11.90 -0.73 20.21
N HIS A 353 11.04 -0.16 19.38
CA HIS A 353 9.60 -0.10 19.66
C HIS A 353 8.91 -1.45 19.48
N PHE A 354 9.41 -2.28 18.57
CA PHE A 354 8.91 -3.65 18.40
C PHE A 354 9.18 -4.47 19.67
N VAL A 355 10.42 -4.43 20.20
CA VAL A 355 10.79 -5.09 21.45
C VAL A 355 10.00 -4.55 22.65
N GLN A 356 9.90 -3.22 22.81
CA GLN A 356 9.10 -2.61 23.88
C GLN A 356 7.63 -3.04 23.84
N THR A 357 7.05 -3.15 22.64
CA THR A 357 5.67 -3.59 22.50
C THR A 357 5.53 -5.09 22.80
N LEU A 358 6.52 -5.91 22.44
CA LEU A 358 6.53 -7.33 22.81
C LEU A 358 6.61 -7.53 24.32
N GLU A 359 7.45 -6.76 25.02
CA GLU A 359 7.55 -6.77 26.48
C GLU A 359 6.23 -6.39 27.14
N LEU A 360 5.59 -5.33 26.64
CA LEU A 360 4.26 -4.91 27.09
C LEU A 360 3.21 -6.02 26.91
N LEU A 361 3.29 -6.78 25.81
CA LEU A 361 2.42 -7.92 25.53
C LEU A 361 2.81 -9.20 26.29
N GLY A 362 3.81 -9.14 27.18
CA GLY A 362 4.27 -10.27 27.99
C GLY A 362 5.04 -11.34 27.22
N CYS A 363 5.68 -10.97 26.09
CA CYS A 363 6.60 -11.85 25.37
C CYS A 363 8.00 -11.82 26.01
N GLN A 364 8.72 -12.95 25.92
CA GLN A 364 10.13 -13.01 26.28
C GLN A 364 10.96 -12.35 25.18
N THR A 365 11.80 -11.38 25.55
CA THR A 365 12.57 -10.54 24.62
C THR A 365 14.07 -10.59 24.86
N GLU A 366 14.55 -11.35 25.86
CA GLU A 366 15.95 -11.37 26.29
C GLU A 366 16.92 -11.81 25.18
N VAL A 367 16.43 -12.57 24.20
CA VAL A 367 17.19 -13.06 23.03
C VAL A 367 17.05 -12.16 21.80
N LEU A 368 16.19 -11.14 21.85
CA LEU A 368 15.97 -10.20 20.76
C LEU A 368 16.99 -9.07 20.88
N THR A 369 18.11 -9.20 20.16
CA THR A 369 19.14 -8.17 20.06
C THR A 369 19.06 -7.49 18.70
N PHE A 370 19.64 -6.28 18.60
CA PHE A 370 19.72 -5.62 17.29
C PHE A 370 20.55 -6.45 16.29
N GLU A 371 21.54 -7.21 16.78
CA GLU A 371 22.30 -8.14 15.95
C GLU A 371 21.40 -9.27 15.39
N SER A 372 20.55 -9.89 16.22
CA SER A 372 19.64 -10.93 15.72
C SER A 372 18.61 -10.36 14.73
N PHE A 373 18.16 -9.13 14.93
CA PHE A 373 17.36 -8.40 13.94
C PHE A 373 18.12 -8.15 12.63
N GLN A 374 19.39 -7.74 12.68
CA GLN A 374 20.23 -7.60 11.47
C GLN A 374 20.40 -8.94 10.73
N GLN A 375 20.48 -10.06 11.47
CA GLN A 375 20.50 -11.40 10.88
C GLN A 375 19.16 -11.73 10.19
N GLN A 376 18.02 -11.35 10.77
CA GLN A 376 16.69 -11.47 10.11
C GLN A 376 16.63 -10.67 8.80
N LEU A 377 17.14 -9.44 8.78
CA LEU A 377 17.22 -8.64 7.56
C LEU A 377 18.09 -9.32 6.50
N LYS A 378 19.26 -9.85 6.90
CA LYS A 378 20.19 -10.52 6.00
C LYS A 378 19.64 -11.87 5.47
N SER A 379 18.85 -12.60 6.26
CA SER A 379 18.22 -13.84 5.76
C SER A 379 17.25 -13.55 4.60
N GLN A 380 16.66 -12.36 4.59
CA GLN A 380 15.80 -11.84 3.52
C GLN A 380 16.55 -11.06 2.43
N LYS A 381 17.87 -11.27 2.26
CA LYS A 381 18.67 -10.62 1.20
C LYS A 381 18.10 -10.80 -0.22
N GLY A 382 17.42 -11.92 -0.49
CA GLY A 382 16.74 -12.16 -1.77
C GLY A 382 15.69 -11.10 -2.08
N LEU A 383 14.95 -10.64 -1.06
CA LEU A 383 13.96 -9.58 -1.20
C LEU A 383 14.65 -8.23 -1.47
N ALA A 384 15.73 -7.93 -0.73
CA ALA A 384 16.48 -6.71 -0.92
C ALA A 384 17.06 -6.60 -2.35
N LEU A 385 17.65 -7.68 -2.86
CA LEU A 385 18.15 -7.73 -4.23
C LEU A 385 17.00 -7.64 -5.24
N PHE A 386 15.88 -8.30 -4.98
CA PHE A 386 14.70 -8.23 -5.85
C PHE A 386 14.18 -6.80 -6.00
N LEU A 387 14.07 -6.06 -4.90
CA LEU A 387 13.60 -4.68 -4.93
C LEU A 387 14.60 -3.75 -5.60
N LEU A 388 15.90 -3.94 -5.37
CA LEU A 388 16.97 -3.21 -6.04
C LEU A 388 16.93 -3.38 -7.58
N VAL A 389 16.71 -4.61 -8.03
CA VAL A 389 16.77 -5.00 -9.44
C VAL A 389 15.46 -4.69 -10.18
N SER A 390 14.30 -4.99 -9.59
CA SER A 390 13.03 -4.98 -10.32
C SER A 390 12.16 -3.76 -10.02
N PHE A 391 12.23 -3.22 -8.81
CA PHE A 391 11.35 -2.13 -8.37
C PHE A 391 12.00 -0.76 -8.36
N LEU A 392 13.25 -0.66 -7.90
CA LEU A 392 13.94 0.62 -7.81
C LEU A 392 14.08 1.37 -9.15
N PRO A 393 14.40 0.74 -10.31
CA PRO A 393 14.42 1.47 -11.59
C PRO A 393 13.03 2.01 -11.98
N ILE A 394 11.96 1.24 -11.74
CA ILE A 394 10.57 1.70 -11.95
C ILE A 394 10.26 2.87 -11.03
N ARG A 395 10.70 2.82 -9.77
CA ARG A 395 10.48 3.90 -8.81
C ARG A 395 11.11 5.21 -9.27
N TYR A 396 12.31 5.17 -9.83
CA TYR A 396 12.95 6.36 -10.40
C TYR A 396 12.14 6.95 -11.55
N ALA A 397 11.70 6.09 -12.47
CA ALA A 397 10.92 6.53 -13.62
C ALA A 397 9.54 7.08 -13.23
N LEU A 398 8.86 6.46 -12.25
CA LEU A 398 7.61 6.97 -11.69
C LEU A 398 7.79 8.35 -11.05
N ARG A 399 8.85 8.55 -10.26
CA ARG A 399 9.15 9.85 -9.62
C ARG A 399 9.51 10.93 -10.64
N ALA A 400 10.14 10.56 -11.75
CA ALA A 400 10.44 11.45 -12.86
C ALA A 400 9.22 11.74 -13.76
N GLY A 401 8.06 11.10 -13.51
CA GLY A 401 6.87 11.22 -14.34
C GLY A 401 7.04 10.64 -15.75
N LEU A 402 8.01 9.75 -15.94
CA LEU A 402 8.32 9.14 -17.24
C LEU A 402 7.38 7.99 -17.58
N ILE A 403 6.85 7.34 -16.54
CA ILE A 403 5.93 6.21 -16.63
C ILE A 403 4.80 6.37 -15.62
N ASP A 404 3.71 5.63 -15.82
CA ASP A 404 2.67 5.42 -14.83
C ASP A 404 2.75 4.00 -14.23
N ARG A 405 1.89 3.70 -13.25
CA ARG A 405 1.88 2.38 -12.60
C ARG A 405 1.52 1.23 -13.54
N ASP A 406 0.84 1.50 -14.66
CA ASP A 406 0.51 0.46 -15.64
C ASP A 406 1.79 -0.11 -16.31
N HIS A 407 2.92 0.62 -16.27
CA HIS A 407 4.21 0.13 -16.76
C HIS A 407 4.81 -1.03 -15.94
N LEU A 408 4.26 -1.33 -14.75
CA LEU A 408 4.54 -2.61 -14.08
C LEU A 408 4.19 -3.80 -14.98
N MET A 409 3.19 -3.64 -15.87
CA MET A 409 2.75 -4.64 -16.84
C MET A 409 3.40 -4.50 -18.22
N ALA A 410 4.36 -3.57 -18.38
CA ALA A 410 5.05 -3.40 -19.64
C ALA A 410 5.86 -4.65 -20.03
N THR A 411 6.26 -4.72 -21.29
CA THR A 411 7.20 -5.74 -21.77
C THR A 411 8.60 -5.53 -21.19
N ASP A 412 9.44 -6.55 -21.27
CA ASP A 412 10.84 -6.44 -20.85
C ASP A 412 11.63 -5.42 -21.67
N GLU A 413 11.27 -5.25 -22.95
CA GLU A 413 11.87 -4.29 -23.87
C GLU A 413 11.55 -2.86 -23.44
N GLU A 414 10.28 -2.58 -23.12
CA GLU A 414 9.83 -1.27 -22.64
C GLU A 414 10.47 -0.91 -21.28
N ARG A 415 10.75 -1.90 -20.43
CA ARG A 415 11.43 -1.66 -19.14
C ARG A 415 12.94 -1.49 -19.27
N ARG A 416 13.56 -1.83 -20.40
CA ARG A 416 15.03 -1.86 -20.53
C ARG A 416 15.66 -0.49 -20.26
N ASP A 417 15.06 0.57 -20.79
CA ASP A 417 15.62 1.92 -20.68
C ASP A 417 15.61 2.46 -19.24
N LEU A 418 14.72 1.92 -18.37
CA LEU A 418 14.63 2.31 -16.96
C LEU A 418 15.92 2.00 -16.19
N TYR A 419 16.66 0.97 -16.60
CA TYR A 419 17.93 0.56 -15.98
C TYR A 419 19.07 1.54 -16.29
N TYR A 420 18.92 2.37 -17.32
CA TYR A 420 19.93 3.33 -17.73
C TYR A 420 19.67 4.75 -17.20
N ASP A 421 18.69 4.91 -16.29
CA ASP A 421 18.48 6.15 -15.58
C ASP A 421 19.72 6.56 -14.77
N LYS A 422 20.13 7.82 -14.90
CA LYS A 422 21.36 8.33 -14.28
C LYS A 422 21.30 8.33 -12.76
N ASN A 423 20.12 8.59 -12.17
CA ASN A 423 19.97 8.63 -10.72
C ASN A 423 19.97 7.20 -10.16
N TYR A 424 19.31 6.26 -10.84
CA TYR A 424 19.40 4.84 -10.51
C TYR A 424 20.84 4.34 -10.55
N ILE A 425 21.57 4.58 -11.64
CA ILE A 425 22.99 4.19 -11.76
C ILE A 425 23.83 4.85 -10.66
N THR A 426 23.60 6.13 -10.36
CA THR A 426 24.32 6.83 -9.28
C THR A 426 24.08 6.15 -7.93
N GLU A 427 22.84 5.75 -7.64
CA GLU A 427 22.51 5.05 -6.40
C GLU A 427 23.15 3.66 -6.32
N LEU A 428 23.29 2.94 -7.44
CA LEU A 428 23.98 1.65 -7.46
C LEU A 428 25.46 1.76 -7.04
N HIS A 429 26.13 2.88 -7.35
CA HIS A 429 27.50 3.14 -6.90
C HIS A 429 27.61 3.29 -5.38
N THR A 430 26.50 3.55 -4.69
CA THR A 430 26.44 3.60 -3.21
C THR A 430 26.01 2.25 -2.64
N ILE A 431 24.95 1.64 -3.19
CA ILE A 431 24.34 0.43 -2.64
C ILE A 431 25.20 -0.81 -2.87
N LEU A 432 25.74 -1.03 -4.08
CA LEU A 432 26.46 -2.27 -4.40
C LEU A 432 27.74 -2.47 -3.59
N PRO A 433 28.60 -1.45 -3.35
CA PRO A 433 29.73 -1.60 -2.44
C PRO A 433 29.31 -1.94 -1.00
N MET A 434 28.24 -1.29 -0.52
CA MET A 434 27.69 -1.55 0.81
C MET A 434 27.17 -2.98 0.92
N TYR A 435 26.42 -3.45 -0.08
CA TYR A 435 25.85 -4.81 -0.12
C TYR A 435 26.93 -5.88 -0.24
N LEU A 436 28.01 -5.60 -0.96
CA LEU A 436 29.18 -6.48 -0.98
C LEU A 436 29.79 -6.58 0.42
N LYS A 437 30.05 -5.45 1.09
CA LYS A 437 30.63 -5.43 2.44
C LYS A 437 29.75 -6.13 3.49
N LEU A 438 28.43 -6.03 3.35
CA LEU A 438 27.46 -6.68 4.25
C LEU A 438 27.24 -8.17 3.91
N GLY A 439 27.82 -8.67 2.81
CA GLY A 439 27.66 -10.05 2.34
C GLY A 439 26.24 -10.35 1.84
N TYR A 440 25.60 -9.38 1.17
CA TYR A 440 24.32 -9.57 0.48
C TYR A 440 24.50 -10.14 -0.93
N LEU A 441 25.69 -9.95 -1.53
CA LEU A 441 26.03 -10.46 -2.87
C LEU A 441 26.70 -11.84 -2.86
N GLU A 442 27.15 -12.28 -1.68
CA GLU A 442 27.64 -13.64 -1.38
C GLU A 442 26.47 -14.48 -0.86
#